data_AF-D3RP82-F1
#
_entry.id   AF-D3RP82-F1
#
_cell.length_a   1.000
_cell.length_b   1.000
_cell.length_c   1.000
_cell.angle_alpha   90.00
_cell.angle_beta   90.00
_cell.angle_gamma   90.00
#
_symmetry.space_group_name_H-M   'P 1'
#
loop_
_entity.id
_entity.type
_entity.pdbx_description
1 polymer ?
#
loop_
_entity_poly.entity_id
_entity_poly.type
_entity_poly.pdbx_seq_one_letter_code
_entity_poly.pdbx_strand_id
1 'polypeptide(L)'
;MTVSVNIPAPSAPSLKQTQIIAIYGKGGIGKSFTLANLSYMMAQQGKKVLLIGCDPKSDTATLLFGGRNCPTILGVSSEKKKAGEQVAISDICFKRDGVFAMELGGPEVGRGCGGRGIIHGFELLEGLGFHEWDFDYVLLDFLGDVVCGGFGLPIARDLCQKVIIVGSNDLQSLYVANNVCSAVEYFRGLGGNVGVAGMVINKDDGTGEAQAFAAAAGIPILATIPAHEEIRRKSANYEIIGRPDGPWGPLFAELAGHVAEAPPVRPNPLAHEVLLDLFKGDQVGRHVVLEPARPEDMSDISASVKPSLEVVYDDA
;
A
#
# COMPACT_ATOMS: atom_id res chain seq x y z
N MET A 1 19.59 -53.43 -33.83
CA MET A 1 18.91 -52.74 -32.72
C MET A 1 19.87 -51.72 -32.14
N THR A 2 19.79 -50.48 -32.60
CA THR A 2 20.54 -49.35 -32.04
C THR A 2 19.73 -48.80 -30.87
N VAL A 3 20.27 -48.92 -29.65
CA VAL A 3 19.67 -48.35 -28.45
C VAL A 3 20.08 -46.88 -28.38
N SER A 4 19.15 -45.99 -28.71
CA SER A 4 19.28 -44.55 -28.51
C SER A 4 19.12 -44.25 -27.03
N VAL A 5 20.23 -43.92 -26.36
CA VAL A 5 20.25 -43.41 -24.99
C VAL A 5 19.76 -41.96 -25.03
N ASN A 6 18.55 -41.73 -24.52
CA ASN A 6 17.94 -40.41 -24.44
C ASN A 6 18.51 -39.71 -23.18
N ILE A 7 19.52 -38.87 -23.36
CA ILE A 7 20.04 -38.02 -22.27
C ILE A 7 19.06 -36.84 -22.13
N PRO A 8 18.48 -36.60 -20.95
CA PRO A 8 17.63 -35.42 -20.74
C PRO A 8 18.46 -34.16 -20.97
N ALA A 9 18.00 -33.29 -21.86
CA ALA A 9 18.56 -31.95 -21.98
C ALA A 9 18.47 -31.25 -20.60
N PRO A 10 19.48 -30.47 -20.19
CA PRO A 10 19.38 -29.69 -18.96
C PRO A 10 18.13 -28.82 -19.05
N SER A 11 17.22 -29.00 -18.09
CA SER A 11 16.04 -28.15 -17.95
C SER A 11 16.51 -26.71 -17.91
N ALA A 12 16.04 -25.89 -18.85
CA ALA A 12 16.28 -24.45 -18.82
C ALA A 12 15.96 -23.92 -17.41
N PRO A 13 16.81 -23.07 -16.80
CA PRO A 13 16.50 -22.51 -15.50
C PRO A 13 15.15 -21.80 -15.61
N SER A 14 14.19 -22.22 -14.77
CA SER A 14 12.91 -21.54 -14.65
C SER A 14 13.19 -20.07 -14.40
N LEU A 15 12.72 -19.18 -15.29
CA LEU A 15 12.78 -17.74 -15.06
C LEU A 15 12.18 -17.48 -13.68
N LYS A 16 13.02 -16.98 -12.77
CA LYS A 16 12.61 -16.64 -11.41
C LYS A 16 11.54 -15.55 -11.56
N GLN A 17 10.29 -15.85 -11.21
CA GLN A 17 9.21 -14.90 -11.34
C GLN A 17 9.31 -13.86 -10.22
N THR A 18 9.56 -12.60 -10.59
CA THR A 18 9.56 -11.44 -9.67
C THR A 18 8.26 -11.41 -8.87
N GLN A 19 8.35 -11.32 -7.54
CA GLN A 19 7.18 -11.11 -6.69
C GLN A 19 6.93 -9.61 -6.50
N ILE A 20 5.91 -9.08 -7.16
CA ILE A 20 5.40 -7.72 -6.98
C ILE A 20 4.33 -7.73 -5.90
N ILE A 21 4.58 -6.98 -4.84
CA ILE A 21 3.76 -6.95 -3.62
C ILE A 21 3.37 -5.51 -3.34
N ALA A 22 2.07 -5.25 -3.22
CA ALA A 22 1.56 -3.94 -2.82
C ALA A 22 1.30 -3.91 -1.32
N ILE A 23 1.73 -2.85 -0.65
CA ILE A 23 1.60 -2.67 0.79
C ILE A 23 0.65 -1.51 1.02
N TYR A 24 -0.41 -1.76 1.77
CA TYR A 24 -1.41 -0.75 2.11
C TYR A 24 -1.53 -0.59 3.62
N GLY A 25 -2.19 0.49 4.03
CA GLY A 25 -2.39 0.83 5.43
C GLY A 25 -2.60 2.32 5.62
N LYS A 26 -3.16 2.68 6.77
CA LYS A 26 -3.47 4.06 7.16
C LYS A 26 -2.23 4.96 7.14
N GLY A 27 -2.41 6.24 6.83
CA GLY A 27 -1.37 7.26 6.96
C GLY A 27 -0.77 7.28 8.37
N GLY A 28 0.57 7.27 8.47
CA GLY A 28 1.27 7.32 9.77
C GLY A 28 1.29 6.01 10.56
N ILE A 29 0.76 4.90 10.02
CA ILE A 29 0.79 3.59 10.69
C ILE A 29 2.20 2.98 10.74
N GLY A 30 3.12 3.44 9.88
CA GLY A 30 4.49 2.93 9.78
C GLY A 30 4.71 1.94 8.63
N LYS A 31 3.99 2.08 7.52
CA LYS A 31 4.22 1.32 6.28
C LYS A 31 5.67 1.44 5.81
N SER A 32 6.12 2.67 5.54
CA SER A 32 7.47 2.96 5.07
C SER A 32 8.55 2.48 6.03
N PHE A 33 8.30 2.58 7.33
CA PHE A 33 9.19 2.00 8.34
C PHE A 33 9.30 0.48 8.21
N THR A 34 8.16 -0.21 8.12
CA THR A 34 8.12 -1.67 7.94
C THR A 34 8.83 -2.08 6.65
N LEU A 35 8.55 -1.38 5.55
CA LEU A 35 9.10 -1.64 4.23
C LEU A 35 10.60 -1.39 4.12
N ALA A 36 11.10 -0.31 4.70
CA ALA A 36 12.53 -0.01 4.70
C ALA A 36 13.32 -1.10 5.47
N ASN A 37 12.83 -1.55 6.62
CA ASN A 37 13.47 -2.62 7.37
C ASN A 37 13.32 -3.99 6.71
N LEU A 38 12.16 -4.29 6.13
CA LEU A 38 11.90 -5.53 5.39
C LEU A 38 12.80 -5.64 4.14
N SER A 39 12.80 -4.60 3.31
CA SER A 39 13.64 -4.56 2.10
C SER A 39 15.12 -4.65 2.44
N TYR A 40 15.57 -3.96 3.48
CA TYR A 40 16.94 -4.08 3.99
C TYR A 40 17.28 -5.52 4.39
N MET A 41 16.44 -6.16 5.20
CA MET A 41 16.65 -7.53 5.65
C MET A 41 16.66 -8.52 4.46
N MET A 42 15.71 -8.40 3.54
CA MET A 42 15.69 -9.22 2.32
C MET A 42 16.97 -9.06 1.49
N ALA A 43 17.49 -7.82 1.36
CA ALA A 43 18.76 -7.57 0.69
C ALA A 43 19.95 -8.21 1.44
N GLN A 44 19.97 -8.16 2.78
CA GLN A 44 20.99 -8.85 3.57
C GLN A 44 20.90 -10.39 3.46
N GLN A 45 19.73 -10.92 3.14
CA GLN A 45 19.52 -12.34 2.80
C GLN A 45 19.84 -12.67 1.34
N GLY A 46 20.49 -11.75 0.61
CA GLY A 46 20.94 -11.94 -0.76
C GLY A 46 19.83 -11.79 -1.82
N LYS A 47 18.67 -11.23 -1.46
CA LYS A 47 17.59 -10.98 -2.41
C LYS A 47 17.80 -9.65 -3.13
N LYS A 48 17.48 -9.60 -4.42
CA LYS A 48 17.47 -8.35 -5.18
C LYS A 48 16.10 -7.68 -5.02
N VAL A 49 16.04 -6.55 -4.32
CA VAL A 49 14.78 -5.90 -3.93
C VAL A 49 14.68 -4.49 -4.48
N LEU A 50 13.52 -4.16 -5.05
CA LEU A 50 13.12 -2.81 -5.43
C LEU A 50 12.00 -2.32 -4.51
N LEU A 51 12.19 -1.18 -3.86
CA LEU A 51 11.16 -0.48 -3.09
C LEU A 51 10.69 0.75 -3.86
N ILE A 52 9.39 0.85 -4.15
CA ILE A 52 8.81 2.02 -4.81
C ILE A 52 7.82 2.69 -3.86
N GLY A 53 8.08 3.94 -3.50
CA GLY A 53 7.12 4.77 -2.80
C GLY A 53 6.02 5.25 -3.74
N CYS A 54 4.78 4.87 -3.47
CA CYS A 54 3.58 5.26 -4.24
C CYS A 54 2.63 6.12 -3.39
N ASP A 55 3.10 6.65 -2.26
CA ASP A 55 2.39 7.64 -1.46
C ASP A 55 2.76 9.06 -1.95
N PRO A 56 1.79 9.97 -2.19
CA PRO A 56 2.08 11.36 -2.56
C PRO A 56 3.03 12.07 -1.61
N LYS A 57 3.12 11.63 -0.33
CA LYS A 57 4.07 12.15 0.65
C LYS A 57 5.54 11.97 0.25
N SER A 58 5.84 10.98 -0.59
CA SER A 58 7.15 10.76 -1.24
C SER A 58 8.34 10.61 -0.28
N ASP A 59 8.15 9.92 0.87
CA ASP A 59 9.19 9.72 1.90
C ASP A 59 9.40 8.25 2.29
N THR A 60 8.97 7.32 1.43
CA THR A 60 9.08 5.88 1.67
C THR A 60 10.54 5.44 1.79
N ALA A 61 11.37 5.88 0.85
CA ALA A 61 12.79 5.58 0.76
C ALA A 61 13.64 6.41 1.70
N THR A 62 13.11 7.50 2.28
CA THR A 62 13.88 8.44 3.12
C THR A 62 14.56 7.75 4.30
N LEU A 63 13.90 6.76 4.91
CA LEU A 63 14.50 5.95 5.98
C LEU A 63 15.70 5.13 5.47
N LEU A 64 15.56 4.47 4.31
CA LEU A 64 16.67 3.75 3.69
C LEU A 64 17.87 4.66 3.44
N PHE A 65 17.67 5.92 3.04
CA PHE A 65 18.74 6.88 2.74
C PHE A 65 19.10 7.83 3.90
N GLY A 66 18.75 7.46 5.14
CA GLY A 66 19.20 8.17 6.35
C GLY A 66 18.73 9.63 6.39
N GLY A 67 17.48 9.87 5.99
CA GLY A 67 16.86 11.19 5.98
C GLY A 67 16.97 11.94 4.66
N ARG A 68 17.62 11.38 3.63
CA ARG A 68 17.68 11.99 2.29
C ARG A 68 16.51 11.52 1.43
N ASN A 69 15.83 12.46 0.78
CA ASN A 69 14.76 12.15 -0.16
C ASN A 69 15.35 11.77 -1.53
N CYS A 70 14.78 10.76 -2.16
CA CYS A 70 15.05 10.48 -3.57
C CYS A 70 14.34 11.51 -4.46
N PRO A 71 14.94 11.93 -5.59
CA PRO A 71 14.23 12.56 -6.69
C PRO A 71 13.01 11.73 -7.09
N THR A 72 11.86 12.39 -7.28
CA THR A 72 10.61 11.71 -7.62
C THR A 72 10.50 11.49 -9.13
N ILE A 73 9.94 10.36 -9.54
CA ILE A 73 9.74 9.99 -10.95
C ILE A 73 8.95 11.07 -11.68
N LEU A 74 7.83 11.51 -11.11
CA LEU A 74 6.99 12.55 -11.70
C LEU A 74 7.70 13.92 -11.75
N GLY A 75 8.49 14.25 -10.73
CA GLY A 75 9.26 15.49 -10.70
C GLY A 75 10.34 15.52 -11.78
N VAL A 76 11.18 14.49 -11.82
CA VAL A 76 12.24 14.32 -12.82
C VAL A 76 11.67 14.27 -14.24
N SER A 77 10.56 13.54 -14.44
CA SER A 77 9.86 13.49 -15.74
C SER A 77 9.41 14.88 -16.20
N SER A 78 8.85 15.68 -15.30
CA SER A 78 8.43 17.05 -15.62
C SER A 78 9.61 17.95 -16.00
N GLU A 79 10.72 17.85 -15.26
CA GLU A 79 11.93 18.63 -15.53
C GLU A 79 12.57 18.24 -16.87
N LYS A 80 12.75 16.95 -17.13
CA LYS A 80 13.36 16.45 -18.37
C LYS A 80 12.50 16.73 -19.59
N LYS A 81 11.17 16.63 -19.45
CA LYS A 81 10.24 17.03 -20.52
C LYS A 81 10.39 18.50 -20.90
N LYS A 82 10.61 19.40 -19.93
CA LYS A 82 10.86 20.82 -20.20
C LYS A 82 12.21 21.05 -20.88
N ALA A 83 13.21 20.23 -20.56
CA ALA A 83 14.53 20.27 -21.19
C ALA A 83 14.58 19.58 -22.57
N GLY A 84 13.52 18.88 -22.99
CA GLY A 84 13.51 18.07 -24.22
C GLY A 84 14.33 16.78 -24.11
N GLU A 85 14.58 16.31 -22.89
CA GLU A 85 15.35 15.11 -22.58
C GLU A 85 14.45 13.92 -22.23
N GLN A 86 14.99 12.71 -22.36
CA GLN A 86 14.33 11.48 -21.92
C GLN A 86 14.75 11.12 -20.50
N VAL A 87 13.82 10.56 -19.73
CA VAL A 87 14.10 10.01 -18.39
C VAL A 87 14.91 8.72 -18.53
N ALA A 88 16.00 8.61 -17.76
CA ALA A 88 16.77 7.38 -17.62
C ALA A 88 16.58 6.77 -16.22
N ILE A 89 16.81 5.47 -16.09
CA ILE A 89 16.72 4.76 -14.80
C ILE A 89 17.61 5.39 -13.73
N SER A 90 18.81 5.85 -14.10
CA SER A 90 19.76 6.48 -13.18
C SER A 90 19.28 7.79 -12.60
N ASP A 91 18.27 8.43 -13.20
CA ASP A 91 17.70 9.69 -12.69
C ASP A 91 16.69 9.45 -11.56
N ILE A 92 16.14 8.23 -11.47
CA ILE A 92 14.97 7.91 -10.62
C ILE A 92 15.18 6.71 -9.69
N CYS A 93 16.18 5.87 -9.94
CA CYS A 93 16.49 4.68 -9.15
C CYS A 93 17.81 4.85 -8.40
N PHE A 94 17.73 4.73 -7.07
CA PHE A 94 18.87 4.88 -6.19
C PHE A 94 19.09 3.59 -5.41
N LYS A 95 20.32 3.34 -4.98
CA LYS A 95 20.65 2.12 -4.24
C LYS A 95 21.40 2.41 -2.95
N ARG A 96 21.10 1.67 -1.90
CA ARG A 96 21.84 1.68 -0.63
C ARG A 96 21.76 0.31 0.02
N ASP A 97 22.90 -0.18 0.49
CA ASP A 97 23.01 -1.41 1.27
C ASP A 97 22.33 -2.64 0.61
N GLY A 98 22.34 -2.69 -0.73
CA GLY A 98 21.74 -3.76 -1.54
C GLY A 98 20.28 -3.56 -1.93
N VAL A 99 19.60 -2.55 -1.38
CA VAL A 99 18.21 -2.20 -1.73
C VAL A 99 18.20 -1.17 -2.86
N PHE A 100 17.37 -1.37 -3.87
CA PHE A 100 17.05 -0.39 -4.91
C PHE A 100 15.77 0.33 -4.53
N ALA A 101 15.69 1.63 -4.76
CA ALA A 101 14.57 2.44 -4.35
C ALA A 101 14.23 3.53 -5.35
N MET A 102 12.94 3.79 -5.49
CA MET A 102 12.36 4.86 -6.30
C MET A 102 11.24 5.53 -5.51
N GLU A 103 10.99 6.81 -5.80
CA GLU A 103 9.82 7.53 -5.30
C GLU A 103 8.98 7.97 -6.50
N LEU A 104 7.71 7.58 -6.55
CA LEU A 104 6.87 7.96 -7.68
C LEU A 104 6.63 9.47 -7.71
N GLY A 105 6.41 10.06 -6.53
CA GLY A 105 5.99 11.44 -6.41
C GLY A 105 4.47 11.61 -6.41
N GLY A 106 4.02 12.76 -5.92
CA GLY A 106 2.65 13.21 -6.01
C GLY A 106 2.51 14.48 -6.86
N PRO A 107 1.27 14.90 -7.15
CA PRO A 107 1.04 16.24 -7.68
C PRO A 107 1.43 17.31 -6.65
N GLU A 108 1.59 18.56 -7.09
CA GLU A 108 1.82 19.69 -6.18
C GLU A 108 0.74 19.76 -5.08
N VAL A 109 1.13 20.12 -3.86
CA VAL A 109 0.20 20.25 -2.73
C VAL A 109 -0.94 21.21 -3.08
N GLY A 110 -2.18 20.76 -2.91
CA GLY A 110 -3.38 21.53 -3.25
C GLY A 110 -3.74 21.54 -4.75
N ARG A 111 -3.03 20.80 -5.60
CA ARG A 111 -3.29 20.69 -7.04
C ARG A 111 -3.26 19.25 -7.53
N GLY A 112 -3.88 19.01 -8.68
CA GLY A 112 -3.84 17.71 -9.36
C GLY A 112 -4.62 16.60 -8.64
N CYS A 113 -4.35 15.35 -9.03
CA CYS A 113 -4.99 14.17 -8.46
C CYS A 113 -3.93 13.10 -8.23
N GLY A 114 -3.76 12.66 -6.98
CA GLY A 114 -2.78 11.63 -6.60
C GLY A 114 -2.93 10.36 -7.45
N GLY A 115 -4.16 9.87 -7.61
CA GLY A 115 -4.43 8.68 -8.42
C GLY A 115 -4.03 8.79 -9.89
N ARG A 116 -4.20 9.96 -10.53
CA ARG A 116 -3.71 10.18 -11.91
C ARG A 116 -2.17 10.23 -11.96
N GLY A 117 -1.54 10.79 -10.92
CA GLY A 117 -0.09 10.75 -10.76
C GLY A 117 0.42 9.31 -10.68
N ILE A 118 -0.26 8.44 -9.91
CA ILE A 118 0.09 7.01 -9.84
C ILE A 118 0.06 6.35 -11.22
N ILE A 119 -1.06 6.48 -11.93
CA ILE A 119 -1.22 5.87 -13.26
C ILE A 119 -0.12 6.34 -14.21
N HIS A 120 0.10 7.65 -14.29
CA HIS A 120 1.12 8.21 -15.17
C HIS A 120 2.54 7.78 -14.79
N GLY A 121 2.84 7.70 -13.50
CA GLY A 121 4.14 7.23 -13.01
C GLY A 121 4.40 5.77 -13.40
N PHE A 122 3.42 4.89 -13.26
CA PHE A 122 3.55 3.50 -13.69
C PHE A 122 3.63 3.34 -15.21
N GLU A 123 2.89 4.12 -15.99
CA GLU A 123 3.03 4.14 -17.46
C GLU A 123 4.46 4.52 -17.89
N LEU A 124 5.09 5.48 -17.18
CA LEU A 124 6.49 5.83 -17.43
C LEU A 124 7.43 4.68 -17.05
N LEU A 125 7.21 4.01 -15.92
CA LEU A 125 8.02 2.86 -15.52
C LEU A 125 7.88 1.68 -16.50
N GLU A 126 6.67 1.42 -16.98
CA GLU A 126 6.39 0.42 -18.03
C GLU A 126 7.18 0.76 -19.30
N GLY A 127 7.18 2.03 -19.74
CA GLY A 127 7.99 2.49 -20.87
C GLY A 127 9.51 2.37 -20.68
N LEU A 128 9.97 2.29 -19.43
CA LEU A 128 11.37 2.06 -19.06
C LEU A 128 11.70 0.57 -18.82
N GLY A 129 10.75 -0.33 -19.11
CA GLY A 129 10.95 -1.79 -19.03
C GLY A 129 10.69 -2.38 -17.64
N PHE A 130 9.80 -1.79 -16.83
CA PHE A 130 9.46 -2.26 -15.47
C PHE A 130 9.27 -3.79 -15.36
N HIS A 131 8.58 -4.41 -16.32
CA HIS A 131 8.31 -5.84 -16.34
C HIS A 131 9.50 -6.72 -16.75
N GLU A 132 10.55 -6.12 -17.32
CA GLU A 132 11.77 -6.80 -17.77
C GLU A 132 12.86 -6.79 -16.70
N TRP A 133 12.67 -6.02 -15.61
CA TRP A 133 13.66 -5.93 -14.56
C TRP A 133 13.70 -7.20 -13.71
N ASP A 134 14.89 -7.80 -13.66
CA ASP A 134 15.18 -9.00 -12.87
C ASP A 134 15.34 -8.63 -11.38
N PHE A 135 14.23 -8.58 -10.65
CA PHE A 135 14.19 -8.44 -9.20
C PHE A 135 13.57 -9.69 -8.57
N ASP A 136 13.99 -10.02 -7.35
CA ASP A 136 13.32 -11.08 -6.60
C ASP A 136 12.00 -10.58 -6.04
N TYR A 137 12.01 -9.33 -5.55
CA TYR A 137 10.85 -8.67 -4.95
C TYR A 137 10.77 -7.22 -5.40
N VAL A 138 9.55 -6.78 -5.73
CA VAL A 138 9.20 -5.38 -5.89
C VAL A 138 8.14 -5.05 -4.83
N LEU A 139 8.47 -4.14 -3.92
CA LEU A 139 7.59 -3.71 -2.84
C LEU A 139 7.04 -2.32 -3.18
N LEU A 140 5.71 -2.19 -3.23
CA LEU A 140 5.04 -0.94 -3.58
C LEU A 140 4.35 -0.35 -2.34
N ASP A 141 4.80 0.80 -1.82
CA ASP A 141 4.18 1.48 -0.66
C ASP A 141 3.01 2.34 -1.12
N PHE A 142 1.78 1.83 -0.99
CA PHE A 142 0.56 2.52 -1.39
C PHE A 142 -0.18 3.13 -0.19
N LEU A 143 -0.76 4.32 -0.43
CA LEU A 143 -1.68 4.94 0.52
C LEU A 143 -2.96 4.10 0.66
N GLY A 144 -3.29 3.70 1.90
CA GLY A 144 -4.48 2.88 2.19
C GLY A 144 -5.74 3.68 2.52
N ASP A 145 -5.62 4.94 2.96
CA ASP A 145 -6.76 5.74 3.40
C ASP A 145 -7.82 5.92 2.31
N VAL A 146 -7.38 5.95 1.05
CA VAL A 146 -8.25 6.05 -0.12
C VAL A 146 -7.81 5.02 -1.15
N VAL A 147 -8.63 3.98 -1.35
CA VAL A 147 -8.41 2.94 -2.38
C VAL A 147 -9.24 3.26 -3.64
N CYS A 148 -9.14 4.50 -4.13
CA CYS A 148 -9.84 4.95 -5.34
C CYS A 148 -9.03 4.61 -6.60
N GLY A 149 -9.61 4.82 -7.79
CA GLY A 149 -9.11 4.32 -9.09
C GLY A 149 -7.58 4.19 -9.24
N GLY A 150 -6.82 5.27 -9.02
CA GLY A 150 -5.35 5.22 -9.14
C GLY A 150 -4.61 4.53 -7.98
N PHE A 151 -5.09 4.69 -6.74
CA PHE A 151 -4.51 3.98 -5.59
C PHE A 151 -4.91 2.50 -5.54
N GLY A 152 -6.00 2.12 -6.21
CA GLY A 152 -6.39 0.73 -6.44
C GLY A 152 -5.73 0.09 -7.66
N LEU A 153 -4.91 0.83 -8.42
CA LEU A 153 -4.28 0.35 -9.67
C LEU A 153 -3.56 -1.00 -9.52
N PRO A 154 -2.78 -1.27 -8.46
CA PRO A 154 -2.08 -2.55 -8.33
C PRO A 154 -3.00 -3.76 -8.25
N ILE A 155 -4.18 -3.56 -7.65
CA ILE A 155 -5.20 -4.59 -7.46
C ILE A 155 -6.05 -4.69 -8.73
N ALA A 156 -6.47 -3.55 -9.28
CA ALA A 156 -7.39 -3.47 -10.41
C ALA A 156 -6.80 -3.97 -11.74
N ARG A 157 -5.47 -3.92 -11.90
CA ARG A 157 -4.77 -4.34 -13.13
C ARG A 157 -3.88 -5.58 -12.95
N ASP A 158 -4.04 -6.32 -11.86
CA ASP A 158 -3.18 -7.49 -11.55
C ASP A 158 -1.67 -7.17 -11.63
N LEU A 159 -1.27 -5.93 -11.31
CA LEU A 159 0.12 -5.49 -11.35
C LEU A 159 0.95 -6.16 -10.24
N CYS A 160 0.31 -6.43 -9.11
CA CYS A 160 0.88 -7.16 -7.98
C CYS A 160 0.22 -8.54 -7.87
N GLN A 161 0.96 -9.52 -7.33
CA GLN A 161 0.37 -10.85 -7.09
C GLN A 161 -0.38 -10.90 -5.76
N LYS A 162 0.06 -10.10 -4.79
CA LYS A 162 -0.52 -10.09 -3.45
C LYS A 162 -0.37 -8.74 -2.74
N VAL A 163 -1.27 -8.52 -1.79
CA VAL A 163 -1.33 -7.32 -0.95
C VAL A 163 -0.93 -7.65 0.48
N ILE A 164 -0.11 -6.82 1.10
CA ILE A 164 0.12 -6.84 2.55
C ILE A 164 -0.53 -5.62 3.17
N ILE A 165 -1.19 -5.81 4.31
CA ILE A 165 -1.81 -4.73 5.06
C ILE A 165 -0.96 -4.44 6.29
N VAL A 166 -0.56 -3.20 6.50
CA VAL A 166 0.03 -2.74 7.76
C VAL A 166 -1.07 -2.05 8.57
N GLY A 167 -1.33 -2.55 9.77
CA GLY A 167 -2.30 -1.95 10.68
C GLY A 167 -1.90 -2.04 12.15
N SER A 168 -2.68 -1.43 13.01
CA SER A 168 -2.56 -1.45 14.48
C SER A 168 -3.91 -1.85 15.08
N ASN A 169 -3.98 -1.88 16.41
CA ASN A 169 -5.23 -2.11 17.14
C ASN A 169 -6.19 -0.91 17.12
N ASP A 170 -5.87 0.21 16.47
CA ASP A 170 -6.78 1.37 16.42
C ASP A 170 -7.88 1.21 15.35
N LEU A 171 -9.09 1.63 15.70
CA LEU A 171 -10.29 1.49 14.85
C LEU A 171 -10.10 2.06 13.44
N GLN A 172 -9.46 3.23 13.31
CA GLN A 172 -9.23 3.84 12.00
C GLN A 172 -8.26 3.02 11.15
N SER A 173 -7.26 2.40 11.77
CA SER A 173 -6.37 1.47 11.09
C SER A 173 -7.11 0.24 10.57
N LEU A 174 -8.01 -0.34 11.37
CA LEU A 174 -8.78 -1.52 10.96
C LEU A 174 -9.87 -1.18 9.93
N TYR A 175 -10.44 0.03 9.96
CA TYR A 175 -11.28 0.54 8.87
C TYR A 175 -10.53 0.57 7.54
N VAL A 176 -9.32 1.12 7.52
CA VAL A 176 -8.49 1.15 6.32
C VAL A 176 -8.13 -0.27 5.86
N ALA A 177 -7.74 -1.15 6.79
CA ALA A 177 -7.50 -2.56 6.48
C ALA A 177 -8.73 -3.23 5.83
N ASN A 178 -9.92 -2.98 6.37
CA ASN A 178 -11.16 -3.53 5.84
C ASN A 178 -11.53 -2.98 4.45
N ASN A 179 -11.24 -1.70 4.19
CA ASN A 179 -11.43 -1.09 2.87
C ASN A 179 -10.51 -1.72 1.83
N VAL A 180 -9.26 -2.03 2.19
CA VAL A 180 -8.32 -2.75 1.32
C VAL A 180 -8.83 -4.17 1.05
N CYS A 181 -9.29 -4.90 2.09
CA CYS A 181 -9.94 -6.20 1.92
C CYS A 181 -11.14 -6.11 0.96
N SER A 182 -11.98 -5.09 1.12
CA SER A 182 -13.15 -4.83 0.26
C SER A 182 -12.75 -4.60 -1.20
N ALA A 183 -11.68 -3.84 -1.44
CA ALA A 183 -11.17 -3.60 -2.79
C ALA A 183 -10.65 -4.89 -3.43
N VAL A 184 -9.87 -5.70 -2.70
CA VAL A 184 -9.40 -7.00 -3.18
C VAL A 184 -10.58 -7.91 -3.50
N GLU A 185 -11.55 -8.04 -2.59
CA GLU A 185 -12.74 -8.87 -2.79
C GLU A 185 -13.55 -8.44 -4.01
N TYR A 186 -13.75 -7.13 -4.18
CA TYR A 186 -14.44 -6.56 -5.33
C TYR A 186 -13.77 -6.94 -6.65
N PHE A 187 -12.46 -6.70 -6.79
CA PHE A 187 -11.74 -7.01 -8.05
C PHE A 187 -11.59 -8.51 -8.29
N ARG A 188 -11.48 -9.34 -7.25
CA ARG A 188 -11.58 -10.80 -7.39
C ARG A 188 -12.94 -11.23 -7.91
N GLY A 189 -14.02 -10.58 -7.47
CA GLY A 189 -15.38 -10.79 -8.01
C GLY A 189 -15.51 -10.46 -9.50
N LEU A 190 -14.66 -9.56 -10.01
CA LEU A 190 -14.58 -9.19 -11.43
C LEU A 190 -13.60 -10.07 -12.24
N GLY A 191 -12.99 -11.09 -11.63
CA GLY A 191 -12.07 -12.01 -12.29
C GLY A 191 -10.58 -11.72 -12.09
N GLY A 192 -10.22 -10.76 -11.23
CA GLY A 192 -8.83 -10.49 -10.84
C GLY A 192 -8.23 -11.59 -9.97
N ASN A 193 -6.89 -11.65 -9.91
CA ASN A 193 -6.14 -12.72 -9.26
C ASN A 193 -5.45 -12.28 -7.96
N VAL A 194 -5.36 -10.97 -7.72
CA VAL A 194 -4.75 -10.42 -6.49
C VAL A 194 -5.48 -10.91 -5.24
N GLY A 195 -4.72 -11.31 -4.23
CA GLY A 195 -5.23 -11.63 -2.89
C GLY A 195 -4.46 -10.91 -1.79
N VAL A 196 -4.96 -10.98 -0.56
CA VAL A 196 -4.25 -10.49 0.63
C VAL A 196 -3.28 -11.58 1.08
N ALA A 197 -2.00 -11.28 1.19
CA ALA A 197 -0.99 -12.19 1.74
C ALA A 197 -1.10 -12.29 3.26
N GLY A 198 -1.44 -11.18 3.92
CA GLY A 198 -1.61 -11.11 5.37
C GLY A 198 -1.45 -9.70 5.91
N MET A 199 -1.48 -9.61 7.24
CA MET A 199 -1.37 -8.36 7.99
C MET A 199 -0.06 -8.30 8.77
N VAL A 200 0.63 -7.17 8.72
CA VAL A 200 1.66 -6.80 9.68
C VAL A 200 1.02 -5.91 10.72
N ILE A 201 1.00 -6.37 11.97
CA ILE A 201 0.52 -5.57 13.09
C ILE A 201 1.69 -4.71 13.55
N ASN A 202 1.59 -3.39 13.42
CA ASN A 202 2.61 -2.45 13.84
C ASN A 202 2.12 -1.63 15.03
N LYS A 203 3.05 -1.25 15.90
CA LYS A 203 2.76 -0.56 17.16
C LYS A 203 1.76 -1.36 18.00
N ASP A 204 1.94 -2.68 18.08
CA ASP A 204 1.08 -3.54 18.88
C ASP A 204 1.21 -3.18 20.36
N ASP A 205 0.10 -2.76 20.95
CA ASP A 205 -0.06 -2.44 22.37
C ASP A 205 -0.69 -3.61 23.17
N GLY A 206 -0.95 -4.75 22.51
CA GLY A 206 -1.39 -5.99 23.14
C GLY A 206 -2.89 -6.07 23.43
N THR A 207 -3.70 -5.14 22.91
CA THR A 207 -5.16 -5.12 23.13
C THR A 207 -5.91 -6.18 22.29
N GLY A 208 -5.37 -6.58 21.13
CA GLY A 208 -5.80 -7.77 20.40
C GLY A 208 -6.79 -7.54 19.25
N GLU A 209 -7.23 -6.31 18.99
CA GLU A 209 -8.25 -6.00 17.99
C GLU A 209 -7.76 -6.28 16.56
N ALA A 210 -6.48 -6.05 16.25
CA ALA A 210 -5.91 -6.36 14.95
C ALA A 210 -5.87 -7.87 14.67
N GLN A 211 -5.58 -8.67 15.70
CA GLN A 211 -5.60 -10.12 15.64
C GLN A 211 -7.03 -10.64 15.43
N ALA A 212 -8.00 -10.07 16.17
CA ALA A 212 -9.41 -10.39 16.00
C ALA A 212 -9.92 -10.03 14.60
N PHE A 213 -9.52 -8.86 14.07
CA PHE A 213 -9.80 -8.46 12.70
C PHE A 213 -9.20 -9.43 11.68
N ALA A 214 -7.92 -9.78 11.80
CA ALA A 214 -7.25 -10.69 10.88
C ALA A 214 -7.94 -12.06 10.83
N ALA A 215 -8.31 -12.60 12.00
CA ALA A 215 -9.06 -13.84 12.11
C ALA A 215 -10.44 -13.75 11.45
N ALA A 216 -11.20 -12.68 11.72
CA ALA A 216 -12.54 -12.51 11.17
C ALA A 216 -12.54 -12.24 9.65
N ALA A 217 -11.51 -11.55 9.16
CA ALA A 217 -11.28 -11.30 7.74
C ALA A 217 -10.65 -12.50 7.01
N GLY A 218 -10.25 -13.55 7.73
CA GLY A 218 -9.65 -14.75 7.14
C GLY A 218 -8.27 -14.52 6.54
N ILE A 219 -7.49 -13.58 7.08
CA ILE A 219 -6.14 -13.26 6.62
C ILE A 219 -5.10 -13.60 7.71
N PRO A 220 -3.91 -14.12 7.35
CA PRO A 220 -2.90 -14.46 8.33
C PRO A 220 -2.18 -13.22 8.86
N ILE A 221 -1.59 -13.33 10.05
CA ILE A 221 -0.65 -12.34 10.58
C ILE A 221 0.75 -12.72 10.13
N LEU A 222 1.45 -11.80 9.47
CA LEU A 222 2.80 -12.01 8.95
C LEU A 222 3.86 -11.64 9.99
N ALA A 223 3.61 -10.62 10.80
CA ALA A 223 4.47 -10.23 11.92
C ALA A 223 3.73 -9.28 12.86
N THR A 224 4.24 -9.20 14.07
CA THR A 224 3.80 -8.24 15.09
C THR A 224 5.00 -7.42 15.55
N ILE A 225 5.01 -6.12 15.23
CA ILE A 225 6.00 -5.16 15.68
C ILE A 225 5.45 -4.45 16.93
N PRO A 226 6.09 -4.60 18.10
CA PRO A 226 5.57 -4.06 19.35
C PRO A 226 5.61 -2.53 19.39
N ALA A 227 4.69 -1.93 20.13
CA ALA A 227 4.77 -0.54 20.53
C ALA A 227 5.94 -0.34 21.51
N HIS A 228 7.13 -0.08 20.96
CA HIS A 228 8.38 0.00 21.72
C HIS A 228 9.07 1.36 21.54
N GLU A 229 9.48 1.98 22.67
CA GLU A 229 10.04 3.34 22.66
C GLU A 229 11.36 3.44 21.89
N GLU A 230 12.21 2.41 21.94
CA GLU A 230 13.45 2.39 21.16
C GLU A 230 13.16 2.33 19.65
N ILE A 231 12.19 1.50 19.22
CA ILE A 231 11.76 1.39 17.82
C ILE A 231 11.26 2.76 17.35
N ARG A 232 10.42 3.43 18.15
CA ARG A 232 9.89 4.76 17.85
C ARG A 232 11.02 5.79 17.69
N ARG A 233 11.99 5.83 18.61
CA ARG A 233 13.13 6.76 18.54
C ARG A 233 14.02 6.51 17.33
N LYS A 234 14.37 5.24 17.07
CA LYS A 234 15.19 4.86 15.92
C LYS A 234 14.50 5.17 14.59
N SER A 235 13.19 4.90 14.50
CA SER A 235 12.37 5.28 13.35
C SER A 235 12.40 6.80 13.11
N ALA A 236 12.31 7.62 14.16
CA ALA A 236 12.34 9.08 14.04
C ALA A 236 13.71 9.62 13.58
N ASN A 237 14.78 8.86 13.83
CA ASN A 237 16.14 9.18 13.40
C ASN A 237 16.51 8.57 12.04
N TYR A 238 15.55 8.01 11.29
CA TYR A 238 15.79 7.31 10.03
C TYR A 238 16.79 6.14 10.16
N GLU A 239 16.76 5.43 11.28
CA GLU A 239 17.64 4.30 11.54
C GLU A 239 16.98 2.98 11.14
N ILE A 240 17.71 2.16 10.38
CA ILE A 240 17.34 0.77 10.10
C ILE A 240 17.59 -0.08 11.34
N ILE A 241 16.53 -0.69 11.86
CA ILE A 241 16.57 -1.58 13.02
C ILE A 241 16.59 -3.07 12.64
N GLY A 242 16.13 -3.40 11.43
CA GLY A 242 16.09 -4.75 10.87
C GLY A 242 17.44 -5.25 10.38
N ARG A 243 18.53 -4.89 11.06
CA ARG A 243 19.87 -5.39 10.74
C ARG A 243 20.01 -6.83 11.26
N PRO A 244 20.64 -7.76 10.53
CA PRO A 244 20.72 -9.18 10.93
C PRO A 244 21.33 -9.40 12.32
N ASP A 245 22.28 -8.57 12.71
CA ASP A 245 22.98 -8.58 14.00
C ASP A 245 22.26 -7.78 15.10
N GLY A 246 21.20 -7.05 14.76
CA GLY A 246 20.44 -6.22 15.69
C GLY A 246 19.40 -7.00 16.49
N PRO A 247 18.91 -6.44 17.61
CA PRO A 247 17.90 -7.09 18.46
C PRO A 247 16.57 -7.32 17.73
N TRP A 248 16.27 -6.54 16.70
CA TRP A 248 15.06 -6.66 15.88
C TRP A 248 15.31 -7.41 14.56
N GLY A 249 16.54 -7.83 14.29
CA GLY A 249 16.91 -8.61 13.10
C GLY A 249 16.07 -9.87 12.92
N PRO A 250 15.91 -10.73 13.95
CA PRO A 250 15.09 -11.93 13.86
C PRO A 250 13.65 -11.66 13.43
N LEU A 251 13.02 -10.60 13.95
CA LEU A 251 11.65 -10.21 13.60
C LEU A 251 11.52 -9.93 12.10
N PHE A 252 12.44 -9.13 11.53
CA PHE A 252 12.38 -8.80 10.11
C PHE A 252 12.83 -9.97 9.22
N ALA A 253 13.68 -10.87 9.73
CA ALA A 253 14.07 -12.08 9.02
C ALA A 253 12.87 -13.05 8.90
N GLU A 254 12.10 -13.22 9.97
CA GLU A 254 10.86 -14.00 9.98
C GLU A 254 9.80 -13.36 9.08
N LEU A 255 9.59 -12.04 9.18
CA LEU A 255 8.71 -11.31 8.28
C LEU A 255 9.10 -11.51 6.82
N ALA A 256 10.39 -11.46 6.47
CA ALA A 256 10.87 -11.70 5.11
C ALA A 256 10.51 -13.12 4.62
N GLY A 257 10.66 -14.14 5.47
CA GLY A 257 10.23 -15.51 5.18
C GLY A 257 8.72 -15.60 4.95
N HIS A 258 7.92 -15.07 5.87
CA HIS A 258 6.46 -15.06 5.75
C HIS A 258 5.99 -14.32 4.50
N VAL A 259 6.58 -13.17 4.17
CA VAL A 259 6.27 -12.44 2.94
C VAL A 259 6.63 -13.24 1.70
N ALA A 260 7.74 -13.98 1.69
CA ALA A 260 8.13 -14.81 0.56
C ALA A 260 7.15 -15.96 0.30
N GLU A 261 6.65 -16.58 1.37
CA GLU A 261 5.88 -17.83 1.31
C GLU A 261 4.35 -17.61 1.30
N ALA A 262 3.86 -16.51 1.86
CA ALA A 262 2.43 -16.26 2.01
C ALA A 262 1.71 -16.22 0.65
N PRO A 263 0.67 -17.06 0.45
CA PRO A 263 -0.11 -17.06 -0.77
C PRO A 263 -1.12 -15.90 -0.79
N PRO A 264 -1.60 -15.47 -1.97
CA PRO A 264 -2.68 -14.50 -2.08
C PRO A 264 -4.02 -15.14 -1.66
N VAL A 265 -4.51 -14.80 -0.46
CA VAL A 265 -5.83 -15.28 0.01
C VAL A 265 -6.96 -14.33 -0.41
N ARG A 266 -8.16 -14.86 -0.63
CA ARG A 266 -9.36 -14.06 -0.81
C ARG A 266 -9.84 -13.62 0.58
N PRO A 267 -9.80 -12.32 0.92
CA PRO A 267 -10.23 -11.87 2.24
C PRO A 267 -11.77 -11.94 2.35
N ASN A 268 -12.27 -11.92 3.59
CA ASN A 268 -13.68 -11.76 3.91
C ASN A 268 -13.90 -10.37 4.55
N PRO A 269 -14.23 -9.33 3.77
CA PRO A 269 -14.43 -7.99 4.32
C PRO A 269 -15.58 -7.97 5.33
N LEU A 270 -15.37 -7.28 6.44
CA LEU A 270 -16.34 -7.17 7.52
C LEU A 270 -17.39 -6.10 7.20
N ALA A 271 -18.65 -6.38 7.52
CA ALA A 271 -19.66 -5.33 7.58
C ALA A 271 -19.31 -4.31 8.68
N HIS A 272 -19.76 -3.06 8.51
CA HIS A 272 -19.41 -1.95 9.40
C HIS A 272 -19.69 -2.25 10.88
N GLU A 273 -20.86 -2.80 11.18
CA GLU A 273 -21.27 -3.14 12.55
C GLU A 273 -20.36 -4.23 13.16
N VAL A 274 -20.04 -5.27 12.39
CA VAL A 274 -19.18 -6.37 12.85
C VAL A 274 -17.76 -5.87 13.14
N LEU A 275 -17.24 -4.96 12.30
CA LEU A 275 -15.96 -4.32 12.54
C LEU A 275 -15.97 -3.48 13.83
N LEU A 276 -17.06 -2.75 14.07
CA LEU A 276 -17.23 -1.96 15.29
C LEU A 276 -17.30 -2.86 16.53
N ASP A 277 -17.90 -4.04 16.43
CA ASP A 277 -18.04 -5.00 17.53
C ASP A 277 -16.72 -5.65 17.97
N LEU A 278 -15.65 -5.47 17.19
CA LEU A 278 -14.29 -5.76 17.66
C LEU A 278 -13.85 -4.83 18.80
N PHE A 279 -14.54 -3.69 18.97
CA PHE A 279 -14.26 -2.68 19.98
C PHE A 279 -15.40 -2.59 21.00
N LYS A 280 -15.06 -2.25 22.26
CA LYS A 280 -16.02 -2.04 23.36
C LYS A 280 -16.98 -0.88 23.04
N GLY A 281 -18.21 -1.21 22.65
CA GLY A 281 -19.22 -0.27 22.16
C GLY A 281 -20.27 0.19 23.17
N ASP A 282 -20.28 -0.40 24.37
CA ASP A 282 -21.27 -0.18 25.43
C ASP A 282 -21.22 1.26 26.00
N GLN A 283 -20.07 1.92 25.93
CA GLN A 283 -19.88 3.26 26.50
C GLN A 283 -20.31 4.43 25.59
N VAL A 284 -20.52 4.19 24.29
CA VAL A 284 -20.74 5.25 23.29
C VAL A 284 -22.17 5.34 22.75
N GLY A 285 -23.10 4.53 23.29
CA GLY A 285 -24.49 4.53 22.84
C GLY A 285 -24.64 4.12 21.37
N ARG A 286 -23.99 3.01 20.96
CA ARG A 286 -23.87 2.49 19.57
C ARG A 286 -25.19 2.34 18.78
N HIS A 287 -26.35 2.55 19.39
CA HIS A 287 -27.68 2.42 18.78
C HIS A 287 -28.35 3.77 18.49
N VAL A 288 -27.57 4.81 18.17
CA VAL A 288 -28.14 6.08 17.68
C VAL A 288 -28.85 5.82 16.36
N VAL A 289 -30.16 6.10 16.31
CA VAL A 289 -30.93 6.07 15.07
C VAL A 289 -30.64 7.35 14.30
N LEU A 290 -30.12 7.23 13.08
CA LEU A 290 -29.90 8.39 12.21
C LEU A 290 -31.25 8.94 11.75
N GLU A 291 -31.60 10.14 12.21
CA GLU A 291 -32.78 10.88 11.73
C GLU A 291 -32.36 11.73 10.51
N PRO A 292 -32.94 11.49 9.31
CA PRO A 292 -32.62 12.29 8.14
C PRO A 292 -33.04 13.74 8.35
N ALA A 293 -32.10 14.67 8.20
CA ALA A 293 -32.40 16.10 8.21
C ALA A 293 -33.32 16.44 7.04
N ARG A 294 -34.33 17.27 7.30
CA ARG A 294 -35.22 17.82 6.29
C ARG A 294 -34.62 19.11 5.72
N PRO A 295 -35.01 19.55 4.51
CA PRO A 295 -34.56 20.83 3.97
C PRO A 295 -34.78 22.01 4.93
N GLU A 296 -35.85 21.97 5.72
CA GLU A 296 -36.19 22.98 6.72
C GLU A 296 -35.23 22.99 7.92
N ASP A 297 -34.62 21.85 8.26
CA ASP A 297 -33.59 21.78 9.31
C ASP A 297 -32.26 22.40 8.86
N MET A 298 -32.07 22.52 7.54
CA MET A 298 -30.83 22.98 6.89
C MET A 298 -30.92 24.44 6.42
N SER A 299 -32.08 25.08 6.56
CA SER A 299 -32.34 26.45 6.10
C SER A 299 -33.00 27.26 7.22
N ASP A 300 -32.66 28.55 7.30
CA ASP A 300 -33.42 29.43 8.17
C ASP A 300 -34.84 29.55 7.57
N ILE A 301 -35.87 29.15 8.32
CA ILE A 301 -37.29 29.20 7.91
C ILE A 301 -37.69 30.63 7.47
N SER A 302 -36.93 31.64 7.89
CA SER A 302 -37.09 33.04 7.47
C SER A 302 -36.54 33.36 6.06
N ALA A 303 -35.75 32.48 5.44
CA ALA A 303 -35.11 32.70 4.14
C ALA A 303 -35.97 32.18 2.96
N SER A 304 -37.05 32.91 2.70
CA SER A 304 -37.65 33.15 1.38
C SER A 304 -38.11 31.96 0.53
N VAL A 305 -39.43 31.89 0.32
CA VAL A 305 -39.96 31.53 -1.01
C VAL A 305 -39.37 32.56 -1.99
N LYS A 306 -38.30 32.18 -2.70
CA LYS A 306 -37.82 33.01 -3.82
C LYS A 306 -38.92 32.99 -4.88
N PRO A 307 -39.48 34.14 -5.29
CA PRO A 307 -40.42 34.17 -6.39
C PRO A 307 -39.76 33.53 -7.61
N SER A 308 -40.48 32.66 -8.31
CA SER A 308 -40.04 32.10 -9.58
C SER A 308 -39.64 33.24 -10.52
N LEU A 309 -38.47 33.14 -11.16
CA LEU A 309 -38.06 34.02 -12.25
C LEU A 309 -38.58 33.52 -13.61
N GLU A 310 -39.57 32.62 -13.62
CA GLU A 310 -40.24 32.24 -14.86
C GLU A 310 -40.88 33.48 -15.49
N VAL A 311 -40.40 33.81 -16.69
CA VAL A 311 -41.08 34.74 -17.58
C VAL A 311 -42.35 34.03 -18.04
N VAL A 312 -43.48 34.44 -17.46
CA VAL A 312 -44.80 34.10 -18.01
C VAL A 312 -44.91 34.85 -19.33
N TYR A 313 -44.91 34.12 -20.45
CA TYR A 313 -45.34 34.68 -21.71
C TYR A 313 -46.87 34.78 -21.65
N ASP A 314 -47.40 35.99 -21.75
CA ASP A 314 -48.83 36.18 -21.97
C ASP A 314 -49.16 35.66 -23.37
N ASP A 315 -49.88 34.53 -23.45
CA ASP A 315 -50.53 34.12 -24.67
C ASP A 315 -51.78 35.01 -24.88
N ALA A 316 -51.69 35.87 -25.92
CA ALA A 316 -52.72 36.67 -26.61
C ALA A 316 -52.82 38.18 -26.26
#